data_AF-A0A167YUR8-F1
#
_entry.id   AF-A0A167YUR8-F1
#
_cell.length_a   1.000
_cell.length_b   1.000
_cell.length_c   1.000
_cell.angle_alpha   90.00
_cell.angle_beta   90.00
_cell.angle_gamma   90.00
#
_symmetry.space_group_name_H-M   'P 1'
#
loop_
_entity.id
_entity.type
_entity.pdbx_description
1 polymer ?
#
loop_
_entity_poly.entity_id
_entity_poly.type
_entity_poly.pdbx_seq_one_letter_code
_entity_poly.pdbx_strand_id
1 'polypeptide(L)'
;MKFTYKLKTLIFCPFLFLACNNPKFEPEPGPQFEPIFKVNNQLVNLEIQKLIKTKSLFIEGYKTRVDDTLDIFLTVQLINVEILPKNNDSLVAIQKKVASKIKNLLENPLQFKAYDVVIIQKDTVKNLLGTMTSEEGLSHNRFNVSDL
;
A
#
# COMPACT_ATOMS: atom_id res chain seq x y z
N MET A 1 32.48 69.22 -24.75
CA MET A 1 32.71 68.98 -23.31
C MET A 1 31.36 68.78 -22.64
N LYS A 2 31.11 67.55 -22.18
CA LYS A 2 30.13 67.01 -21.22
C LYS A 2 28.72 67.66 -21.08
N PHE A 3 27.74 66.88 -21.55
CA PHE A 3 26.32 66.89 -21.18
C PHE A 3 26.13 66.67 -19.67
N THR A 4 25.15 67.32 -19.05
CA THR A 4 24.40 66.76 -17.91
C THR A 4 22.96 67.27 -17.92
N TYR A 5 22.04 66.45 -18.44
CA TYR A 5 20.61 66.62 -18.24
C TYR A 5 20.25 66.00 -16.88
N LYS A 6 19.54 66.75 -16.03
CA LYS A 6 18.94 66.26 -14.78
C LYS A 6 17.80 65.29 -15.13
N LEU A 7 18.09 63.99 -15.10
CA LEU A 7 17.08 62.93 -15.18
C LEU A 7 16.49 62.73 -13.77
N LYS A 8 15.23 63.15 -13.57
CA LYS A 8 14.43 62.73 -12.41
C LYS A 8 14.00 61.29 -12.64
N THR A 9 14.67 60.35 -11.98
CA THR A 9 14.26 58.94 -12.00
C THR A 9 13.07 58.78 -11.05
N LEU A 10 11.88 58.66 -11.61
CA LEU A 10 10.69 58.22 -10.89
C LEU A 10 10.90 56.73 -10.57
N ILE A 11 11.03 56.40 -9.29
CA ILE A 11 11.16 55.00 -8.82
C ILE A 11 9.80 54.35 -9.01
N PHE A 12 9.63 53.67 -10.14
CA PHE A 12 8.51 52.75 -10.35
C PHE A 12 8.94 51.42 -9.72
N CYS A 13 8.43 51.13 -8.51
CA CYS A 13 8.54 49.79 -7.93
C CYS A 13 7.56 48.88 -8.67
N PRO A 14 8.01 47.92 -9.51
CA PRO A 14 7.13 46.82 -9.84
C PRO A 14 7.01 46.00 -8.56
N PHE A 15 5.81 45.98 -7.97
CA PHE A 15 5.44 44.91 -7.06
C PHE A 15 5.65 43.60 -7.81
N LEU A 16 6.77 42.94 -7.51
CA LEU A 16 6.98 41.53 -7.78
C LEU A 16 5.84 40.83 -7.05
N PHE A 17 4.77 40.54 -7.78
CA PHE A 17 3.92 39.40 -7.45
C PHE A 17 4.86 38.19 -7.48
N LEU A 18 5.46 37.86 -6.34
CA LEU A 18 5.71 36.48 -6.00
C LEU A 18 4.33 35.83 -6.00
N ALA A 19 3.88 35.40 -7.19
CA ALA A 19 3.03 34.25 -7.27
C ALA A 19 3.85 33.14 -6.61
N CYS A 20 3.61 32.93 -5.31
CA CYS A 20 3.82 31.63 -4.71
C CYS A 20 3.20 30.65 -5.70
N ASN A 21 4.05 29.88 -6.37
CA ASN A 21 3.66 28.60 -6.90
C ASN A 21 3.16 27.84 -5.67
N ASN A 22 1.87 27.98 -5.35
CA ASN A 22 1.19 27.00 -4.54
C ASN A 22 1.49 25.70 -5.29
N PRO A 23 2.29 24.77 -4.72
CA PRO A 23 2.30 23.44 -5.28
C PRO A 23 0.82 23.07 -5.29
N LYS A 24 0.28 22.82 -6.49
CA LYS A 24 -1.01 22.17 -6.62
C LYS A 24 -0.95 21.04 -5.61
N PHE A 25 -1.82 21.08 -4.60
CA PHE A 25 -2.10 19.91 -3.79
C PHE A 25 -2.54 18.88 -4.82
N GLU A 26 -1.59 18.08 -5.30
CA GLU A 26 -1.93 16.81 -5.89
C GLU A 26 -2.71 16.11 -4.79
N PRO A 27 -3.97 15.71 -5.04
CA PRO A 27 -4.71 14.97 -4.05
C PRO A 27 -3.81 13.79 -3.69
N GLU A 28 -3.37 13.72 -2.43
CA GLU A 28 -2.59 12.58 -1.97
C GLU A 28 -3.38 11.35 -2.42
N PRO A 29 -2.75 10.39 -3.14
CA PRO A 29 -3.44 9.16 -3.49
C PRO A 29 -4.07 8.64 -2.20
N GLY A 30 -5.30 8.11 -2.33
CA GLY A 30 -6.05 7.59 -1.20
C GLY A 30 -5.15 6.73 -0.29
N PRO A 31 -5.53 6.50 0.96
CA PRO A 31 -4.62 5.85 1.91
C PRO A 31 -4.15 4.46 1.43
N GLN A 32 -4.85 3.87 0.46
CA GLN A 32 -4.53 2.63 -0.21
C GLN A 32 -3.73 2.83 -1.51
N PHE A 33 -2.74 1.97 -1.75
CA PHE A 33 -1.94 1.96 -2.98
C PHE A 33 -1.51 0.55 -3.36
N GLU A 34 -1.25 0.34 -4.66
CA GLU A 34 -0.67 -0.92 -5.13
C GLU A 34 0.84 -0.95 -4.83
N PRO A 35 1.37 -1.98 -4.15
CA PRO A 35 2.79 -2.08 -3.88
C PRO A 35 3.61 -2.37 -5.15
N ILE A 36 4.85 -1.88 -5.17
CA ILE A 36 5.75 -2.08 -6.31
C ILE A 36 6.65 -3.30 -6.06
N PHE A 37 6.66 -4.22 -7.01
CA PHE A 37 7.42 -5.47 -6.96
C PHE A 37 8.58 -5.47 -7.95
N LYS A 38 9.64 -6.22 -7.62
CA LYS A 38 10.79 -6.50 -8.49
C LYS A 38 10.42 -7.34 -9.72
N VAL A 39 9.26 -7.98 -9.68
CA VAL A 39 8.74 -8.89 -10.71
C VAL A 39 7.29 -8.54 -11.00
N ASN A 40 6.74 -9.05 -12.09
CA ASN A 40 5.33 -8.81 -12.40
C ASN A 40 4.37 -9.46 -11.36
N ASN A 41 3.16 -8.92 -11.24
CA ASN A 41 2.17 -9.39 -10.25
C ASN A 41 1.74 -10.86 -10.45
N GLN A 42 1.79 -11.37 -11.69
CA GLN A 42 1.47 -12.77 -11.97
C GLN A 42 2.49 -13.73 -11.33
N LEU A 43 3.78 -13.39 -11.37
CA LEU A 43 4.84 -14.14 -10.71
C LEU A 43 4.74 -14.04 -9.19
N VAL A 44 4.36 -12.88 -8.65
CA VAL A 44 4.07 -12.74 -7.22
C VAL A 44 2.97 -13.72 -6.80
N ASN A 45 1.83 -13.71 -7.50
CA ASN A 45 0.73 -14.64 -7.24
C ASN A 45 1.19 -16.11 -7.28
N LEU A 46 1.96 -16.49 -8.30
CA LEU A 46 2.47 -17.85 -8.45
C LEU A 46 3.43 -18.25 -7.32
N GLU A 47 4.31 -17.35 -6.89
CA GLU A 47 5.22 -17.60 -5.77
C GLU A 47 4.49 -17.76 -4.43
N ILE A 48 3.39 -17.03 -4.21
CA ILE A 48 2.56 -17.19 -3.01
C ILE A 48 1.72 -18.46 -3.07
N GLN A 49 1.16 -18.81 -4.23
CA GLN A 49 0.40 -20.04 -4.41
C GLN A 49 1.23 -21.32 -4.20
N LYS A 50 2.56 -21.26 -4.37
CA LYS A 50 3.48 -22.35 -3.97
C LYS A 50 3.53 -22.57 -2.46
N LEU A 51 3.27 -21.54 -1.65
CA LEU A 51 3.26 -21.63 -0.19
C LEU A 51 1.89 -22.01 0.35
N ILE A 52 0.83 -21.43 -0.21
CA ILE A 52 -0.54 -21.63 0.22
C ILE A 52 -1.49 -21.50 -0.98
N LYS A 53 -2.24 -22.56 -1.26
CA LYS A 53 -3.23 -22.55 -2.36
C LYS A 53 -4.44 -21.72 -1.94
N THR A 54 -4.71 -20.66 -2.69
CA THR A 54 -5.80 -19.72 -2.45
C THR A 54 -6.48 -19.39 -3.78
N LYS A 55 -7.80 -19.21 -3.78
CA LYS A 55 -8.53 -18.84 -5.01
C LYS A 55 -8.20 -17.42 -5.44
N SER A 56 -8.01 -16.52 -4.49
CA SER A 56 -7.61 -15.15 -4.78
C SER A 56 -6.59 -14.64 -3.77
N LEU A 57 -5.74 -13.74 -4.25
CA LEU A 57 -4.73 -13.04 -3.46
C LEU A 57 -4.87 -11.55 -3.76
N PHE A 58 -5.00 -10.76 -2.70
CA PHE A 58 -4.97 -9.30 -2.79
C PHE A 58 -3.81 -8.77 -1.95
N ILE A 59 -3.03 -7.85 -2.51
CA ILE A 59 -1.92 -7.21 -1.80
C ILE A 59 -2.06 -5.72 -1.99
N GLU A 60 -2.13 -4.98 -0.90
CA GLU A 60 -2.37 -3.54 -0.91
C GLU A 60 -1.50 -2.87 0.16
N GLY A 61 -0.91 -1.74 -0.19
CA GLY A 61 -0.23 -0.86 0.76
C GLY A 61 -1.22 0.12 1.37
N TYR A 62 -1.06 0.42 2.66
CA TYR A 62 -1.87 1.40 3.38
C TYR A 62 -0.97 2.43 4.06
N LYS A 63 -1.28 3.72 3.88
CA LYS A 63 -0.59 4.86 4.50
C LYS A 63 -1.48 5.48 5.55
N THR A 64 -0.93 5.72 6.73
CA THR A 64 -1.63 6.42 7.81
C THR A 64 -0.68 7.33 8.55
N ARG A 65 -1.16 8.52 8.90
CA ARG A 65 -0.40 9.46 9.73
C ARG A 65 -0.68 9.13 11.19
N VAL A 66 0.38 8.86 11.94
CA VAL A 66 0.36 8.72 13.39
C VAL A 66 1.29 9.79 13.93
N ASP A 67 0.72 10.78 14.59
CA ASP A 67 1.41 12.01 15.02
C ASP A 67 2.14 12.68 13.83
N ASP A 68 3.45 12.93 13.95
CA ASP A 68 4.28 13.53 12.92
C ASP A 68 4.90 12.50 11.95
N THR A 69 4.53 11.22 12.05
CA THR A 69 5.10 10.13 11.24
C THR A 69 4.10 9.55 10.25
N LEU A 70 4.58 9.22 9.06
CA LEU A 70 3.81 8.48 8.05
C LEU A 70 4.13 7.00 8.16
N ASP A 71 3.23 6.25 8.80
CA ASP A 71 3.32 4.80 8.88
C ASP A 71 2.77 4.18 7.59
N ILE A 72 3.51 3.21 7.06
CA ILE A 72 3.11 2.45 5.87
C ILE A 72 3.01 0.97 6.24
N PHE A 73 1.87 0.36 5.95
CA PHE A 73 1.59 -1.05 6.19
C PHE A 73 1.31 -1.76 4.88
N LEU A 74 1.51 -3.08 4.85
CA LEU A 74 1.11 -3.90 3.73
C LEU A 74 0.05 -4.91 4.18
N THR A 75 -1.11 -4.89 3.55
CA THR A 75 -2.17 -5.88 3.78
C THR A 75 -2.14 -6.94 2.70
N VAL A 76 -2.20 -8.20 3.11
CA VAL A 76 -2.19 -9.39 2.26
C VAL A 76 -3.42 -10.21 2.60
N GLN A 77 -4.36 -10.36 1.66
CA GLN A 77 -5.57 -11.13 1.85
C GLN A 77 -5.53 -12.42 1.02
N LEU A 78 -5.63 -13.56 1.70
CA LEU A 78 -5.71 -14.89 1.13
C LEU A 78 -7.17 -15.34 1.16
N ILE A 79 -7.84 -15.33 0.00
CA ILE A 79 -9.27 -15.62 -0.10
C ILE A 79 -9.53 -17.06 -0.53
N ASN A 80 -10.33 -17.78 0.26
CA ASN A 80 -10.72 -19.17 0.01
C ASN A 80 -9.50 -20.08 -0.16
N VAL A 81 -8.75 -20.24 0.93
CA VAL A 81 -7.62 -21.18 1.00
C VAL A 81 -8.14 -22.62 0.88
N GLU A 82 -7.58 -23.40 -0.04
CA GLU A 82 -8.08 -24.76 -0.34
C GLU A 82 -7.88 -25.74 0.83
N ILE A 83 -6.72 -25.65 1.50
CA ILE A 83 -6.35 -26.55 2.59
C ILE A 83 -5.76 -25.71 3.71
N LEU A 84 -6.50 -25.60 4.81
CA LEU A 84 -6.02 -24.97 6.04
C LEU A 84 -5.40 -26.03 6.95
N PRO A 85 -4.20 -25.81 7.51
CA PRO A 85 -3.73 -26.65 8.59
C PRO A 85 -4.69 -26.58 9.78
N LYS A 86 -4.90 -27.72 10.45
CA LYS A 86 -5.81 -27.85 11.58
C LYS A 86 -5.33 -27.15 12.86
N ASN A 87 -4.06 -26.71 12.91
CA ASN A 87 -3.44 -26.06 14.06
C ASN A 87 -3.19 -24.57 13.77
N ASN A 88 -3.59 -23.70 14.69
CA ASN A 88 -3.34 -22.25 14.65
C ASN A 88 -1.85 -21.91 14.54
N ASP A 89 -0.96 -22.61 15.25
CA ASP A 89 0.49 -22.34 15.15
C ASP A 89 1.02 -22.56 13.73
N SER A 90 0.42 -23.52 13.02
CA SER A 90 0.75 -23.80 11.63
C SER A 90 0.19 -22.73 10.69
N LEU A 91 -0.96 -22.12 11.00
CA LEU A 91 -1.50 -20.98 10.25
C LEU A 91 -0.62 -19.74 10.39
N VAL A 92 -0.23 -19.39 11.61
CA VAL A 92 0.67 -18.26 11.89
C VAL A 92 2.00 -18.46 11.15
N ALA A 93 2.58 -19.66 11.20
CA ALA A 93 3.82 -19.98 10.49
C ALA A 93 3.69 -19.82 8.96
N ILE A 94 2.54 -20.21 8.37
CA ILE A 94 2.29 -20.01 6.94
C ILE A 94 2.13 -18.52 6.62
N GLN A 95 1.35 -17.78 7.40
CA GLN A 95 1.15 -16.34 7.23
C GLN A 95 2.50 -15.59 7.31
N LYS A 96 3.37 -15.97 8.25
CA LYS A 96 4.72 -15.44 8.36
C LYS A 96 5.57 -15.73 7.11
N LYS A 97 5.52 -16.97 6.59
CA LYS A 97 6.20 -17.34 5.34
C LYS A 97 5.71 -16.52 4.15
N VAL A 98 4.39 -16.29 4.06
CA VAL A 98 3.79 -15.43 3.04
C VAL A 98 4.32 -14.00 3.16
N ALA A 99 4.31 -13.43 4.37
CA ALA A 99 4.83 -12.08 4.62
C ALA A 99 6.31 -11.95 4.24
N SER A 100 7.19 -12.87 4.70
CA SER A 100 8.62 -12.86 4.33
C SER A 100 8.82 -13.03 2.81
N LYS A 101 8.01 -13.86 2.15
CA LYS A 101 8.08 -14.05 0.70
C LYS A 101 7.73 -12.76 -0.06
N ILE A 102 6.66 -12.07 0.35
CA ILE A 102 6.25 -10.79 -0.24
C ILE A 102 7.31 -9.72 0.03
N LYS A 103 7.84 -9.61 1.26
CA LYS A 103 8.96 -8.72 1.61
C LYS A 103 10.13 -8.87 0.64
N ASN A 104 10.52 -10.10 0.32
CA ASN A 104 11.64 -10.36 -0.60
C ASN A 104 11.36 -9.95 -2.06
N LEU A 105 10.09 -9.99 -2.48
CA LEU A 105 9.66 -9.65 -3.83
C LEU A 105 9.43 -8.15 -4.05
N LEU A 106 9.25 -7.36 -2.98
CA LEU A 106 9.06 -5.91 -3.06
C LEU A 106 10.32 -5.18 -3.51
N GLU A 107 10.15 -4.11 -4.28
CA GLU A 107 11.24 -3.25 -4.74
C GLU A 107 11.87 -2.49 -3.55
N ASN A 108 11.03 -1.86 -2.73
CA ASN A 108 11.45 -1.19 -1.50
C ASN A 108 10.74 -1.82 -0.28
N PRO A 109 11.28 -2.90 0.32
CA PRO A 109 10.67 -3.52 1.49
C PRO A 109 10.82 -2.70 2.78
N LEU A 110 11.81 -1.79 2.84
CA LEU A 110 12.11 -1.00 4.05
C LEU A 110 11.12 0.13 4.29
N GLN A 111 10.30 0.49 3.30
CA GLN A 111 9.26 1.52 3.47
C GLN A 111 8.13 1.07 4.40
N PHE A 112 7.95 -0.25 4.57
CA PHE A 112 6.84 -0.80 5.36
C PHE A 112 7.26 -0.97 6.83
N LYS A 113 6.32 -0.71 7.74
CA LYS A 113 6.50 -0.95 9.18
C LYS A 113 6.10 -2.38 9.56
N ALA A 114 5.00 -2.86 9.00
CA ALA A 114 4.50 -4.21 9.23
C ALA A 114 3.69 -4.74 8.04
N TYR A 115 3.49 -6.06 8.06
CA TYR A 115 2.74 -6.85 7.10
C TYR A 115 1.56 -7.51 7.82
N ASP A 116 0.35 -7.14 7.44
CA ASP A 116 -0.90 -7.72 7.92
C ASP A 116 -1.33 -8.82 6.95
N VAL A 117 -1.34 -10.07 7.41
CA VAL A 117 -1.76 -11.22 6.59
C VAL A 117 -3.06 -11.77 7.13
N VAL A 118 -4.10 -11.73 6.29
CA VAL A 118 -5.46 -12.15 6.61
C VAL A 118 -5.87 -13.32 5.73
N ILE A 119 -6.45 -14.35 6.34
CA ILE A 119 -7.10 -15.47 5.63
C ILE A 119 -8.60 -15.25 5.76
N ILE A 120 -9.31 -15.23 4.63
CA ILE A 120 -10.74 -14.94 4.56
C ILE A 120 -11.43 -16.06 3.77
N GLN A 121 -12.54 -16.58 4.31
CA GLN A 121 -13.48 -17.39 3.56
C GLN A 121 -14.57 -16.49 2.99
N LYS A 122 -14.75 -16.51 1.68
CA LYS A 122 -15.82 -15.81 0.96
C LYS A 122 -16.66 -16.82 0.21
N ASP A 123 -17.90 -16.97 0.65
CA ASP A 123 -18.87 -17.83 -0.01
C ASP A 123 -19.89 -16.98 -0.75
N THR A 124 -20.08 -17.26 -2.04
CA THR A 124 -21.02 -16.54 -2.90
C THR A 124 -22.12 -17.48 -3.35
N VAL A 125 -23.35 -17.16 -2.98
CA VAL A 125 -24.55 -17.91 -3.38
C VAL A 125 -25.36 -17.04 -4.35
N LYS A 126 -25.66 -17.59 -5.52
CA LYS A 126 -26.58 -16.98 -6.49
C LYS A 126 -27.95 -17.61 -6.35
N ASN A 127 -28.97 -16.81 -6.15
CA ASN A 127 -30.37 -17.23 -6.15
C ASN A 127 -31.19 -16.37 -7.13
N LEU A 128 -32.48 -16.67 -7.28
CA LEU A 128 -33.38 -15.93 -8.18
C LEU A 128 -33.51 -14.43 -7.83
N LEU A 129 -33.21 -14.04 -6.58
CA LEU A 129 -33.37 -12.69 -6.04
C LEU A 129 -32.07 -11.86 -6.10
N GLY A 130 -30.94 -12.48 -6.42
CA GLY A 130 -29.65 -11.80 -6.53
C GLY A 130 -28.46 -12.66 -6.13
N THR A 131 -27.33 -11.99 -5.93
CA THR A 131 -26.09 -12.60 -5.45
C THR A 131 -25.88 -12.19 -4.00
N MET A 132 -25.74 -13.16 -3.11
CA MET A 132 -25.37 -12.94 -1.71
C MET A 132 -23.94 -13.42 -1.51
N THR A 133 -23.09 -12.56 -0.94
CA THR A 133 -21.72 -12.91 -0.56
C THR A 133 -21.60 -12.80 0.95
N SER A 134 -21.21 -13.89 1.61
CA SER A 134 -20.81 -13.90 3.02
C SER A 134 -19.30 -13.96 3.12
N GLU A 135 -18.73 -13.13 3.99
CA GLU A 135 -17.29 -13.10 4.26
C GLU A 135 -17.05 -13.39 5.74
N GLU A 136 -16.20 -14.38 6.01
CA GLU A 136 -15.78 -14.74 7.36
C GLU A 136 -14.25 -14.70 7.44
N GLY A 137 -13.73 -13.82 8.31
CA GLY A 137 -12.30 -13.76 8.60
C GLY A 137 -11.88 -14.95 9.44
N LEU A 138 -11.02 -15.82 8.90
CA LEU A 138 -10.60 -17.06 9.55
C LEU A 138 -9.35 -16.88 10.43
N SER A 139 -8.43 -16.00 10.04
CA SER A 139 -7.21 -15.71 10.81
C SER A 139 -6.58 -14.41 10.34
N HIS A 140 -6.08 -13.62 11.28
CA HIS A 140 -5.39 -12.35 11.02
C HIS A 140 -4.16 -12.25 11.92
N ASN A 141 -2.98 -12.07 11.33
CA ASN A 141 -1.75 -11.81 12.05
C ASN A 141 -0.97 -10.64 11.44
N ARG A 142 -0.39 -9.82 12.31
CA ARG A 142 0.52 -8.71 11.96
C ARG A 142 1.96 -9.13 12.24
N PHE A 143 2.87 -8.87 11.30
CA PHE A 143 4.30 -9.13 11.44
C PHE A 143 5.09 -7.84 11.22
N ASN A 144 5.86 -7.40 12.21
CA ASN A 144 6.73 -6.25 12.03
C ASN A 144 7.86 -6.57 11.06
N VAL A 145 8.38 -5.57 10.35
CA VAL A 145 9.51 -5.77 9.43
C VAL A 145 10.74 -6.37 10.08
N SER A 146 10.99 -6.06 11.37
CA SER A 146 12.07 -6.61 12.17
C SER A 146 11.97 -8.12 12.39
N ASP A 147 10.75 -8.66 12.32
CA ASP A 147 10.45 -10.04 12.67
C ASP A 147 10.45 -10.97 11.44
N LEU A 148 10.65 -10.41 10.23
CA LEU A 148 10.45 -11.02 8.92
C LEU A 148 11.70 -11.28 8.10
#